data_AF-A0AAE1DWB0-F1
#
_entry.id   AF-A0AAE1DWB0-F1
#
_cell.length_a   1.000
_cell.length_b   1.000
_cell.length_c   1.000
_cell.angle_alpha   90.00
_cell.angle_beta   90.00
_cell.angle_gamma   90.00
#
_symmetry.space_group_name_H-M   'P 1'
#
loop_
_entity.id
_entity.type
_entity.pdbx_description
1 polymer ?
#
loop_
_entity_poly.entity_id
_entity_poly.type
_entity_poly.pdbx_seq_one_letter_code
_entity_poly.pdbx_strand_id
1 'polypeptide(L)'
;MPKTKDTNDFLLRTMKTFDKNQPMWIGMHDKDKEGTIVWEDGSKVLTWGNFEWTNGGLFGVAEDCFALDPYNGKWHDYGCSNTGLLTTLGITPNSKLPFICQYLIKKGQAGSDRGGQGKDNVDD
;
A
#
# COMPACT_ATOMS: atom_id res chain seq x y z
N MET A 1 8.18 0.33 -1.22
CA MET A 1 7.24 1.32 -0.64
C MET A 1 7.29 2.59 -1.45
N PRO A 2 6.13 3.26 -1.69
CA PRO A 2 6.05 4.37 -2.63
C PRO A 2 6.62 5.66 -2.02
N LYS A 3 7.94 5.73 -1.81
CA LYS A 3 8.59 6.92 -1.25
C LYS A 3 8.76 8.04 -2.29
N THR A 4 8.38 7.78 -3.54
CA THR A 4 8.46 8.70 -4.67
C THR A 4 7.17 8.64 -5.48
N LYS A 5 6.86 9.73 -6.19
CA LYS A 5 5.73 9.80 -7.12
C LYS A 5 5.78 8.68 -8.16
N ASP A 6 6.94 8.43 -8.75
CA ASP A 6 7.09 7.39 -9.78
C ASP A 6 6.76 5.99 -9.25
N THR A 7 7.19 5.68 -8.03
CA THR A 7 6.87 4.40 -7.39
C THR A 7 5.38 4.30 -7.08
N ASN A 8 4.76 5.39 -6.61
CA ASN A 8 3.32 5.44 -6.35
C ASN A 8 2.51 5.22 -7.63
N ASP A 9 2.87 5.92 -8.70
CA ASP A 9 2.20 5.80 -10.00
C ASP A 9 2.38 4.41 -10.60
N PHE A 10 3.56 3.80 -10.43
CA PHE A 10 3.81 2.41 -10.80
C PHE A 10 2.85 1.46 -10.06
N LEU A 11 2.78 1.55 -8.73
CA LEU A 11 1.89 0.72 -7.93
C LEU A 11 0.42 0.90 -8.31
N LEU A 12 -0.02 2.15 -8.49
CA LEU A 12 -1.39 2.47 -8.90
C LEU A 12 -1.75 1.83 -10.24
N ARG A 13 -0.84 1.89 -11.23
CA ARG A 13 -1.04 1.22 -12.52
C ARG A 13 -1.08 -0.30 -12.35
N THR A 14 -0.16 -0.87 -11.56
CA THR A 14 -0.11 -2.31 -11.29
C THR A 14 -1.40 -2.81 -10.62
N MET A 15 -1.92 -2.08 -9.64
CA MET A 15 -3.20 -2.40 -8.97
C MET A 15 -4.36 -2.43 -9.97
N LYS A 16 -4.43 -1.45 -10.88
CA LYS A 16 -5.42 -1.43 -11.97
C LYS A 16 -5.26 -2.61 -12.93
N THR A 17 -4.03 -2.99 -13.28
CA THR A 17 -3.77 -4.16 -14.14
C THR A 17 -4.27 -5.47 -13.52
N PHE A 18 -4.21 -5.59 -12.19
CA PHE A 18 -4.68 -6.77 -11.46
C PHE A 18 -6.12 -6.64 -10.91
N ASP A 19 -6.88 -5.66 -11.39
CA ASP A 19 -8.27 -5.38 -10.98
C ASP A 19 -8.44 -5.29 -9.45
N LYS A 20 -7.48 -4.63 -8.78
CA LYS A 20 -7.55 -4.36 -7.34
C LYS A 20 -8.36 -3.09 -7.12
N ASN A 21 -9.56 -3.26 -6.60
CA ASN A 21 -10.53 -2.20 -6.32
C ASN A 21 -10.66 -1.86 -4.83
N GLN A 22 -9.87 -2.50 -3.97
CA GLN A 22 -9.80 -2.17 -2.54
C GLN A 22 -8.45 -1.54 -2.19
N PRO A 23 -8.38 -0.68 -1.15
CA PRO A 23 -7.13 -0.18 -0.63
C PRO A 23 -6.17 -1.32 -0.29
N MET A 24 -4.87 -1.07 -0.48
CA MET A 24 -3.84 -2.05 -0.17
C MET A 24 -2.83 -1.49 0.81
N TRP A 25 -2.56 -2.22 1.88
CA TRP A 25 -1.59 -1.83 2.90
C TRP A 25 -0.24 -1.53 2.28
N ILE A 26 0.30 -0.40 2.71
CA ILE A 26 1.68 -0.03 2.51
C ILE A 26 2.40 -0.12 3.86
N GLY A 27 3.68 -0.46 3.88
CA GLY A 27 4.48 -0.54 5.10
C GLY A 27 4.80 0.83 5.73
N MET A 28 3.84 1.76 5.77
CA MET A 28 3.93 3.04 6.49
C MET A 28 2.99 3.00 7.69
N HIS A 29 3.46 3.51 8.81
CA HIS A 29 2.71 3.53 10.06
C HIS A 29 3.25 4.59 11.03
N ASP A 30 2.52 4.89 12.09
CA ASP A 30 2.99 5.67 13.24
C ASP A 30 2.69 4.98 14.60
N LYS A 31 2.45 3.65 14.56
CA LYS A 31 2.23 2.74 15.70
C LYS A 31 3.11 2.98 16.94
N ASP A 32 4.36 3.39 16.76
CA ASP A 32 5.32 3.57 17.87
C ASP A 32 5.14 4.92 18.58
N LYS A 33 4.67 5.94 17.85
CA LYS A 33 4.48 7.29 18.35
C LYS A 33 3.56 8.07 17.40
N GLU A 34 2.35 8.36 17.87
CA GLU A 34 1.35 9.18 17.17
C GLU A 34 1.98 10.43 16.54
N GLY A 35 1.67 10.66 15.26
CA GLY A 35 2.19 11.78 14.47
C GLY A 35 3.65 11.62 14.04
N THR A 36 4.31 10.49 14.35
CA THR A 36 5.66 10.14 13.87
C THR A 36 5.58 9.01 12.85
N ILE A 37 5.29 9.39 11.61
CA ILE A 37 5.14 8.46 10.50
C ILE A 37 6.49 7.89 10.08
N VAL A 38 6.60 6.57 10.04
CA VAL A 38 7.79 5.79 9.67
C VAL A 38 7.44 4.70 8.65
N TRP A 39 8.46 4.24 7.92
CA TRP A 39 8.35 3.05 7.09
C TRP A 39 8.87 1.83 7.86
N GLU A 40 8.30 0.64 7.61
CA GLU A 40 8.70 -0.65 8.20
C GLU A 40 10.19 -1.00 7.93
N ASP A 41 10.82 -0.39 6.92
CA ASP A 41 12.25 -0.53 6.65
C ASP A 41 13.15 0.45 7.43
N GLY A 42 12.58 1.20 8.38
CA GLY A 42 13.27 2.16 9.24
C GLY A 42 13.63 3.48 8.57
N SER A 43 13.33 3.66 7.29
CA SER A 43 13.54 4.96 6.64
C SER A 43 12.48 5.99 7.06
N LYS A 44 12.89 7.26 7.06
CA LYS A 44 11.99 8.38 7.37
C LYS A 44 11.21 8.82 6.13
N VAL A 45 10.06 9.43 6.33
CA VAL A 45 9.38 10.24 5.30
C VAL A 45 10.17 11.55 5.17
N LEU A 46 10.94 11.71 4.08
CA LEU A 46 11.93 12.79 4.00
C LEU A 46 11.47 14.03 3.24
N THR A 47 10.70 13.88 2.16
CA THR A 47 10.44 15.02 1.25
C THR A 47 9.12 14.98 0.48
N TRP A 48 8.55 13.80 0.26
CA TRP A 48 7.32 13.65 -0.50
C TRP A 48 6.41 12.63 0.16
N GLY A 49 5.10 12.91 0.15
CA GLY A 49 4.08 11.95 0.53
C GLY A 49 2.78 12.22 -0.19
N ASN A 50 2.06 11.15 -0.54
CA ASN A 50 0.79 11.25 -1.25
C ASN A 50 -0.41 11.10 -0.32
N PHE A 51 -0.35 11.70 0.86
CA PHE A 51 -1.39 11.60 1.87
C PHE A 51 -2.72 12.13 1.33
N GLU A 52 -3.82 11.43 1.64
CA GLU A 52 -5.13 12.06 1.57
C GLU A 52 -5.22 13.14 2.65
N TRP A 53 -5.86 14.25 2.31
CA TRP A 53 -6.20 15.27 3.29
C TRP A 53 -7.42 14.78 4.08
N THR A 54 -7.22 13.80 4.95
CA THR A 54 -8.19 13.49 5.97
C THR A 54 -8.02 14.58 7.04
N ASN A 55 -9.07 15.39 7.25
CA ASN A 55 -9.10 16.31 8.38
C ASN A 55 -8.91 15.43 9.61
N GLY A 56 -7.71 15.45 10.22
CA GLY A 56 -7.37 14.65 11.38
C GLY A 56 -8.57 14.59 12.31
N GLY A 57 -9.25 13.45 12.28
CA GLY A 57 -10.57 13.35 12.90
C GLY A 57 -10.44 13.69 14.38
N LEU A 58 -11.53 14.16 14.98
CA LEU A 58 -11.62 14.49 16.42
C LEU A 58 -11.20 13.35 17.38
N PHE A 59 -10.79 12.19 16.85
CA PHE A 59 -10.43 10.95 17.53
C PHE A 59 -9.19 10.30 16.89
N GLY A 60 -8.06 11.01 16.80
CA GLY A 60 -6.74 10.47 16.40
C GLY A 60 -6.21 9.42 17.39
N VAL A 61 -6.93 8.31 17.55
CA VAL A 61 -6.71 7.31 18.60
C VAL A 61 -6.79 5.87 18.10
N ALA A 62 -6.77 5.61 16.78
CA ALA A 62 -6.90 4.23 16.30
C ALA A 62 -6.39 3.90 14.88
N GLU A 63 -5.83 4.84 14.12
CA GLU A 63 -5.60 4.66 12.68
C GLU A 63 -4.11 4.74 12.29
N ASP A 64 -3.30 3.86 12.90
CA ASP A 64 -1.84 4.00 12.80
C ASP A 64 -1.21 3.35 11.54
N CYS A 65 -2.02 2.82 10.62
CA CYS A 65 -1.55 2.08 9.45
C CYS A 65 -2.06 2.71 8.16
N PHE A 66 -1.21 2.77 7.14
CA PHE A 66 -1.57 3.43 5.89
C PHE A 66 -1.75 2.43 4.74
N ALA A 67 -2.76 2.68 3.91
CA ALA A 67 -2.98 1.95 2.67
C ALA A 67 -3.06 2.89 1.46
N LEU A 68 -2.66 2.38 0.31
CA LEU A 68 -2.79 3.04 -0.99
C LEU A 68 -4.18 2.79 -1.56
N ASP A 69 -4.92 3.87 -1.82
CA ASP A 69 -6.26 3.81 -2.42
C ASP A 69 -6.15 3.67 -3.96
N PRO A 70 -6.79 2.65 -4.57
CA PRO A 70 -6.70 2.39 -6.01
C PRO A 70 -7.40 3.44 -6.90
N TYR A 71 -8.28 4.27 -6.34
CA TYR A 71 -9.10 5.22 -7.06
C TYR A 71 -8.39 6.56 -7.21
N ASN A 72 -7.93 7.15 -6.10
CA ASN A 72 -7.26 8.46 -6.10
C ASN A 72 -5.73 8.35 -6.05
N GLY A 73 -5.19 7.16 -5.76
CA GLY A 73 -3.75 6.91 -5.63
C GLY A 73 -3.12 7.48 -4.36
N LYS A 74 -3.91 7.99 -3.41
CA LYS A 74 -3.46 8.61 -2.17
C LYS A 74 -3.33 7.59 -1.04
N TRP A 75 -2.63 7.99 0.01
CA TRP A 75 -2.44 7.19 1.21
C TRP A 75 -3.44 7.62 2.26
N HIS A 76 -4.23 6.66 2.71
CA HIS A 76 -5.21 6.85 3.77
C HIS A 76 -4.75 6.09 5.00
N ASP A 77 -4.89 6.74 6.15
CA ASP A 77 -4.82 6.11 7.46
C ASP A 77 -6.06 5.24 7.69
N TYR A 78 -5.83 4.09 8.30
CA TYR A 78 -6.83 3.11 8.68
C TYR A 78 -6.38 2.41 9.95
N GLY A 79 -7.33 1.85 10.70
CA GLY A 79 -6.99 0.96 11.81
C GLY A 79 -6.14 -0.23 11.37
N CYS A 80 -4.99 -0.43 12.03
CA CYS A 80 -4.09 -1.55 11.75
C CYS A 80 -4.73 -2.94 11.93
N SER A 81 -5.78 -3.02 12.75
CA SER A 81 -6.48 -4.26 13.06
C SER A 81 -7.95 -4.00 13.39
N ASN A 82 -8.75 -5.07 13.37
CA ASN A 82 -10.18 -5.01 13.64
C ASN A 82 -10.54 -4.85 15.13
N THR A 83 -9.59 -4.51 15.99
CA THR A 83 -9.77 -4.61 17.45
C THR A 83 -10.03 -3.27 18.13
N GLY A 84 -10.40 -2.23 17.38
CA GLY A 84 -10.79 -0.94 17.93
C GLY A 84 -12.26 -0.89 18.38
N LEU A 85 -12.56 -0.06 19.40
CA LEU A 85 -13.94 0.23 19.82
C LEU A 85 -14.78 0.71 18.63
N LEU A 86 -14.22 1.55 17.76
CA LEU A 86 -14.88 2.06 16.56
C LEU A 86 -15.15 0.97 15.51
N THR A 87 -14.24 0.00 15.33
CA THR A 87 -14.47 -1.14 14.43
C THR A 87 -15.52 -2.10 14.99
N THR A 88 -15.52 -2.31 16.32
CA THR A 88 -16.53 -3.15 17.00
C THR A 88 -17.93 -2.54 16.86
N LEU A 89 -18.02 -1.21 16.83
CA LEU A 89 -19.27 -0.48 16.61
C LEU A 89 -19.64 -0.34 15.13
N GLY A 90 -18.86 -0.92 14.20
CA GLY A 90 -19.11 -0.85 12.75
C GLY A 90 -18.91 0.54 12.15
N ILE A 91 -18.20 1.43 12.84
CA ILE A 91 -17.96 2.81 12.42
C ILE A 91 -16.76 2.90 11.47
N THR A 92 -15.71 2.08 11.67
CA THR A 92 -14.58 1.97 10.74
C THR A 92 -14.63 0.69 9.90
N PRO A 93 -14.25 0.76 8.61
CA PRO A 93 -14.25 -0.41 7.73
C PRO A 93 -13.25 -1.49 8.17
N ASN A 94 -13.56 -2.73 7.83
CA ASN A 94 -12.77 -3.93 8.15
C ASN A 94 -11.33 -3.81 7.61
N SER A 95 -10.33 -3.88 8.49
CA SER A 95 -8.88 -3.77 8.21
C SER A 95 -8.24 -4.96 7.47
N LYS A 96 -9.05 -5.87 6.90
CA LYS A 96 -8.56 -7.03 6.12
C LYS A 96 -8.12 -6.64 4.70
N LEU A 97 -7.26 -5.65 4.59
CA LEU A 97 -6.70 -5.21 3.31
C LEU A 97 -5.50 -6.10 2.91
N PRO A 98 -5.28 -6.34 1.61
CA PRO A 98 -4.09 -7.02 1.12
C PRO A 98 -2.86 -6.10 1.18
N PHE A 99 -1.65 -6.68 1.15
CA PHE A 99 -0.40 -5.93 1.28
C PHE A 99 0.32 -5.76 -0.07
N ILE A 100 0.98 -4.62 -0.25
CA ILE A 100 2.02 -4.43 -1.27
C ILE A 100 3.38 -4.64 -0.62
N CYS A 101 4.09 -5.70 -1.02
CA CYS A 101 5.41 -6.02 -0.50
C CYS A 101 6.53 -5.46 -1.41
N GLN A 102 7.62 -4.98 -0.80
CA GLN A 102 8.87 -4.70 -1.50
C GLN A 102 9.95 -5.70 -1.05
N TYR A 103 10.84 -6.09 -1.95
CA TYR A 103 12.03 -6.87 -1.61
C TYR A 103 13.19 -6.48 -2.54
N LEU A 104 14.41 -6.66 -2.04
CA LEU A 104 15.62 -6.38 -2.81
C LEU A 104 15.93 -7.57 -3.72
N ILE A 105 16.12 -7.32 -5.01
CA ILE A 105 16.64 -8.32 -5.94
C ILE A 105 18.16 -8.38 -5.79
N LYS A 106 18.70 -9.55 -5.45
CA LYS A 106 20.17 -9.76 -5.47
C LYS A 106 20.66 -9.72 -6.92
N LYS A 107 21.76 -8.98 -7.17
CA LYS A 107 22.41 -8.96 -8.49
C LYS A 107 22.77 -10.40 -8.89
N GLY A 108 22.17 -10.89 -9.98
CA GLY A 108 22.30 -12.27 -10.47
C GLY A 108 20.98 -12.99 -10.76
N GLN A 109 19.84 -12.51 -10.25
CA GLN A 109 18.51 -13.14 -10.46
C GLN A 109 17.58 -12.37 -11.41
N ALA A 110 18.00 -11.21 -11.94
CA ALA A 110 17.15 -10.31 -12.73
C ALA A 110 16.87 -10.78 -14.18
N GLY A 111 17.11 -12.05 -14.52
CA GLY A 111 17.13 -12.53 -15.90
C GLY A 111 16.33 -13.79 -16.24
N SER A 112 15.62 -14.44 -15.30
CA SER A 112 14.99 -15.74 -15.59
C SER A 112 13.49 -15.71 -15.92
N ASP A 113 12.78 -14.58 -15.74
CA ASP A 113 11.31 -14.56 -15.81
C ASP A 113 10.76 -13.76 -17.01
N ARG A 114 11.31 -14.05 -18.20
CA ARG A 114 10.68 -13.69 -19.48
C ARG A 114 10.72 -14.89 -20.42
N GLY A 115 9.59 -15.59 -20.57
CA GLY A 115 9.45 -16.54 -21.67
C GLY A 115 8.40 -17.62 -21.46
N GLY A 116 7.14 -17.27 -21.71
CA GLY A 116 6.07 -18.23 -22.00
C GLY A 116 5.28 -17.75 -23.21
N GLN A 117 5.94 -17.62 -24.36
CA GLN A 117 5.27 -17.51 -25.66
C GLN A 117 4.69 -18.88 -26.02
N GLY A 118 3.38 -19.03 -25.94
CA GLY A 118 2.65 -20.04 -26.72
C GLY A 118 2.33 -19.45 -28.09
N LYS A 119 3.16 -19.74 -29.09
CA LYS A 119 2.84 -19.59 -30.51
C LYS A 119 3.25 -20.90 -31.18
N ASP A 120 2.31 -21.83 -31.25
CA ASP A 120 2.42 -22.97 -32.15
C ASP A 120 1.44 -22.73 -33.29
N ASN A 121 2.03 -22.56 -34.48
CA ASN A 121 1.39 -22.39 -35.77
C ASN A 121 0.56 -23.65 -36.10
N VAL A 122 -0.63 -23.43 -36.66
CA VAL A 122 -1.38 -24.45 -37.41
C VAL A 122 -1.10 -24.18 -38.88
N ASP A 123 -0.43 -25.12 -39.55
CA ASP A 123 -0.42 -25.29 -41.01
C ASP A 123 -0.04 -26.76 -41.31
N ASP A 124 -1.08 -27.58 -41.55
CA ASP A 124 -1.28 -28.69 -42.52
C ASP A 124 -2.34 -29.69 -42.01
#